data_AF-A0A1F2WAJ8-F1
#
_entry.id   AF-A0A1F2WAJ8-F1
#
_cell.length_a   1.000
_cell.length_b   1.000
_cell.length_c   1.000
_cell.angle_alpha   90.00
_cell.angle_beta   90.00
_cell.angle_gamma   90.00
#
_symmetry.space_group_name_H-M   'P 1'
#
loop_
_entity.id
_entity.type
_entity.pdbx_description
1 polymer ?
#
loop_
_entity_poly.entity_id
_entity_poly.type
_entity_poly.pdbx_seq_one_letter_code
_entity_poly.pdbx_strand_id
1 'polypeptide(L)'
;MPSALTPFDGFDLRVITEADLPLLAGWHADRQVYEWWEGRPLSEEEVRAEYVDNDEPVTCCLVHLDGRPIGYLQFYRYEVAEWRAAVSLGEGEDAWGIDLFLAEEADRGRGVGTRLLAGTLARLSQERGASLVLIDPHLDNPRAIACYRKAGFVARRMLPAHEERAGVLRDALLMAWRPPGPARLAEAAPEGQSVRCMADEPLTPETTLPYSPRLDRFQRVARWIILTSVFLNALLGIWAVAGSLGEVESRILFTSLLITACGAVAVACSTAIPERRLGPVAVPVAGIVIAAAGFSLIIASLWEDFRTATIWQAGTTMVVVAVGIAFAALLSGVSLSGRYRRLVPTAYALAGMAGAFLIAVTWGFRAGEAWRLLGIVGVLLLATTLAAPIAARLRPAREAPPPVRHCPYCGRTITETSRRAVSCPSCGRRFRVESR
;
A
#
# COMPACT_ATOMS: atom_id res chain seq x y z
N MET A 1 -33.68 2.46 -19.40
CA MET A 1 -32.57 1.48 -19.29
C MET A 1 -32.66 0.80 -17.94
N PRO A 2 -32.25 -0.46 -17.79
CA PRO A 2 -32.41 -1.17 -16.52
C PRO A 2 -31.52 -0.55 -15.44
N SER A 3 -32.09 -0.45 -14.23
CA SER A 3 -31.35 -0.11 -13.02
C SER A 3 -30.35 -1.21 -12.69
N ALA A 4 -29.17 -0.85 -12.20
CA ALA A 4 -28.11 -1.78 -11.82
C ALA A 4 -28.48 -2.64 -10.60
N LEU A 5 -29.33 -2.10 -9.72
CA LEU A 5 -29.95 -2.73 -8.56
C LEU A 5 -31.42 -2.30 -8.49
N THR A 6 -32.25 -3.01 -7.72
CA THR A 6 -33.66 -2.63 -7.54
C THR A 6 -33.75 -1.23 -6.88
N PRO A 7 -34.51 -0.27 -7.45
CA PRO A 7 -34.69 1.07 -6.87
C PRO A 7 -35.19 1.05 -5.41
N PHE A 8 -34.84 2.07 -4.62
CA PHE A 8 -35.17 2.15 -3.19
C PHE A 8 -35.23 3.59 -2.68
N ASP A 9 -36.18 3.94 -1.80
CA ASP A 9 -36.26 5.24 -1.12
C ASP A 9 -36.09 6.48 -2.03
N GLY A 10 -36.63 6.42 -3.25
CA GLY A 10 -36.50 7.45 -4.29
C GLY A 10 -35.19 7.41 -5.08
N PHE A 11 -34.24 6.55 -4.70
CA PHE A 11 -33.00 6.32 -5.42
C PHE A 11 -33.14 5.31 -6.55
N ASP A 12 -32.51 5.63 -7.67
CA ASP A 12 -32.29 4.73 -8.80
C ASP A 12 -30.82 4.77 -9.22
N LEU A 13 -30.21 3.59 -9.39
CA LEU A 13 -28.83 3.43 -9.84
C LEU A 13 -28.86 3.02 -11.30
N ARG A 14 -28.68 3.97 -12.21
CA ARG A 14 -28.70 3.69 -13.65
C ARG A 14 -27.28 3.54 -14.16
N VAL A 15 -27.00 2.46 -14.90
CA VAL A 15 -25.69 2.27 -15.54
C VAL A 15 -25.38 3.44 -16.48
N ILE A 16 -24.13 3.92 -16.44
CA ILE A 16 -23.65 5.02 -17.26
C ILE A 16 -23.59 4.62 -18.74
N THR A 17 -23.85 5.60 -19.60
CA THR A 17 -23.74 5.47 -21.05
C THR A 17 -23.00 6.67 -21.64
N GLU A 18 -22.61 6.61 -22.91
CA GLU A 18 -21.99 7.75 -23.61
C GLU A 18 -22.81 9.04 -23.54
N ALA A 19 -24.14 8.95 -23.44
CA ALA A 19 -25.01 10.11 -23.32
C ALA A 19 -24.81 10.90 -22.01
N ASP A 20 -24.19 10.29 -21.00
CA ASP A 20 -23.96 10.89 -19.68
C ASP A 20 -22.62 11.64 -19.59
N LEU A 21 -21.75 11.53 -20.59
CA LEU A 21 -20.41 12.13 -20.59
C LEU A 21 -20.41 13.66 -20.33
N PRO A 22 -21.30 14.47 -20.95
CA PRO A 22 -21.33 15.91 -20.67
C PRO A 22 -21.66 16.24 -19.20
N LEU A 23 -22.54 15.46 -18.58
CA LEU A 23 -22.90 15.64 -17.18
C LEU A 23 -21.74 15.25 -16.26
N LEU A 24 -21.10 14.11 -16.51
CA LEU A 24 -19.94 13.63 -15.76
C LEU A 24 -18.76 14.62 -15.86
N ALA A 25 -18.48 15.14 -17.06
CA ALA A 25 -17.46 16.18 -17.25
C ALA A 25 -17.78 17.45 -16.45
N GLY A 26 -19.06 17.86 -16.43
CA GLY A 26 -19.52 18.96 -15.59
C GLY A 26 -19.28 18.73 -14.09
N TRP A 27 -19.54 17.52 -13.59
CA TRP A 27 -19.28 17.16 -12.20
C TRP A 27 -17.79 17.10 -11.86
N HIS A 28 -16.94 16.61 -12.78
CA HIS A 28 -15.48 16.59 -12.59
C HIS A 28 -14.83 17.97 -12.66
N ALA A 29 -15.53 18.97 -13.22
CA ALA A 29 -15.11 20.36 -13.14
C ALA A 29 -15.45 21.02 -11.78
N ASP A 30 -16.40 20.47 -11.00
CA ASP A 30 -16.72 20.96 -9.65
C ASP A 30 -15.57 20.65 -8.69
N ARG A 31 -15.01 21.72 -8.11
CA ARG A 31 -13.97 21.62 -7.07
C ARG A 31 -14.36 20.72 -5.92
N GLN A 32 -15.61 20.74 -5.46
CA GLN A 32 -16.00 19.89 -4.33
C GLN A 32 -16.07 18.40 -4.67
N VAL A 33 -16.12 18.05 -5.97
CA VAL A 33 -16.01 16.67 -6.45
C VAL A 33 -14.55 16.33 -6.66
N TYR A 34 -13.85 17.04 -7.56
CA TYR A 34 -12.49 16.66 -7.92
C TYR A 34 -11.54 16.77 -6.73
N GLU A 35 -11.80 17.67 -5.78
CA GLU A 35 -10.95 17.77 -4.58
C GLU A 35 -10.93 16.46 -3.79
N TRP A 36 -11.92 15.57 -3.89
CA TRP A 36 -11.97 14.30 -3.13
C TRP A 36 -11.99 13.03 -3.98
N TRP A 37 -11.99 13.16 -5.30
CA TRP A 37 -11.93 12.03 -6.23
C TRP A 37 -10.53 11.95 -6.87
N GLU A 38 -10.21 12.81 -7.83
CA GLU A 38 -8.91 12.79 -8.56
C GLU A 38 -7.87 13.80 -8.05
N GLY A 39 -8.26 14.72 -7.19
CA GLY A 39 -7.47 15.88 -6.79
C GLY A 39 -7.30 16.96 -7.87
N ARG A 40 -7.82 16.77 -9.08
CA ARG A 40 -7.80 17.72 -10.19
C ARG A 40 -9.01 17.53 -11.12
N PRO A 41 -9.43 18.55 -11.89
CA PRO A 41 -10.42 18.34 -12.93
C PRO A 41 -9.92 17.34 -13.98
N LEU A 42 -10.87 16.58 -14.53
CA LEU A 42 -10.64 15.68 -15.66
C LEU A 42 -11.08 16.33 -16.97
N SER A 43 -10.37 16.00 -18.04
CA SER A 43 -10.80 16.29 -19.42
C SER A 43 -11.92 15.34 -19.86
N GLU A 44 -12.68 15.71 -20.89
CA GLU A 44 -13.75 14.85 -21.43
C GLU A 44 -13.23 13.47 -21.91
N GLU A 45 -12.01 13.44 -22.44
CA GLU A 45 -11.34 12.19 -22.85
C GLU A 45 -11.02 11.29 -21.65
N GLU A 46 -10.53 11.87 -20.55
CA GLU A 46 -10.27 11.14 -19.30
C GLU A 46 -11.59 10.64 -18.67
N VAL A 47 -12.65 11.45 -18.69
CA VAL A 47 -13.98 11.04 -18.22
C VAL A 47 -14.53 9.89 -19.07
N ARG A 48 -14.34 9.92 -20.39
CA ARG A 48 -14.75 8.81 -21.26
C ARG A 48 -13.99 7.52 -20.94
N ALA A 49 -12.66 7.63 -20.80
CA ALA A 49 -11.81 6.49 -20.47
C ALA A 49 -12.21 5.84 -19.14
N GLU A 50 -12.55 6.65 -18.13
CA GLU A 50 -12.88 6.18 -16.79
C GLU A 50 -14.27 5.53 -16.69
N TYR A 51 -15.28 6.08 -17.37
CA TYR A 51 -16.68 5.72 -17.14
C TYR A 51 -17.36 4.93 -18.26
N VAL A 52 -16.80 4.95 -19.48
CA VAL A 52 -17.41 4.31 -20.66
C VAL A 52 -16.48 3.28 -21.27
N ASP A 53 -15.23 3.66 -21.53
CA ASP A 53 -14.24 2.77 -22.16
C ASP A 53 -13.48 1.91 -21.12
N ASN A 54 -14.05 1.78 -19.92
CA ASN A 54 -13.43 1.07 -18.81
C ASN A 54 -13.65 -0.45 -18.95
N ASP A 55 -12.57 -1.17 -19.26
CA ASP A 55 -12.56 -2.62 -19.40
C ASP A 55 -12.53 -3.36 -18.05
N GLU A 56 -12.42 -2.65 -16.92
CA GLU A 56 -12.45 -3.25 -15.60
C GLU A 56 -13.86 -3.77 -15.25
N PRO A 57 -13.96 -4.87 -14.46
CA PRO A 57 -15.24 -5.44 -14.06
C PRO A 57 -15.93 -4.61 -12.96
N VAL A 58 -16.14 -3.32 -13.22
CA VAL A 58 -16.79 -2.34 -12.34
C VAL A 58 -18.15 -1.94 -12.89
N THR A 59 -19.15 -1.82 -12.01
CA THR A 59 -20.47 -1.32 -12.39
C THR A 59 -20.58 0.16 -12.07
N CYS A 60 -20.35 1.01 -13.07
CA CYS A 60 -20.43 2.47 -12.97
C CYS A 60 -21.89 2.96 -13.08
N CYS A 61 -22.41 3.58 -12.02
CA CYS A 61 -23.80 4.05 -11.97
C CYS A 61 -23.91 5.57 -11.78
N LEU A 62 -24.84 6.17 -12.51
CA LEU A 62 -25.37 7.49 -12.20
C LEU A 62 -26.46 7.34 -11.12
N VAL A 63 -26.30 8.07 -10.03
CA VAL A 63 -27.26 8.07 -8.92
C VAL A 63 -28.35 9.09 -9.21
N HIS A 64 -29.59 8.63 -9.30
CA HIS A 64 -30.77 9.49 -9.34
C HIS A 64 -31.47 9.50 -7.99
N LEU A 65 -32.01 10.65 -7.60
CA LEU A 65 -32.94 10.80 -6.48
C LEU A 65 -34.19 11.50 -7.02
N ASP A 66 -35.33 10.84 -6.91
CA ASP A 66 -36.64 11.30 -7.41
C ASP A 66 -36.59 11.71 -8.89
N GLY A 67 -35.85 10.92 -9.70
CA GLY A 67 -35.68 11.12 -11.15
C GLY A 67 -34.64 12.16 -11.55
N ARG A 68 -34.01 12.86 -10.60
CA ARG A 68 -32.94 13.84 -10.86
C ARG A 68 -31.56 13.23 -10.60
N PRO A 69 -30.56 13.39 -11.49
CA PRO A 69 -29.20 12.94 -11.22
C PRO A 69 -28.56 13.78 -10.10
N ILE A 70 -27.92 13.11 -9.13
CA ILE A 70 -27.32 13.76 -7.95
C ILE A 70 -25.85 13.43 -7.73
N GLY A 71 -25.33 12.44 -8.43
CA GLY A 71 -23.95 12.00 -8.28
C GLY A 71 -23.68 10.63 -8.91
N TYR A 72 -22.65 9.99 -8.42
CA TYR A 72 -22.08 8.77 -8.98
C TYR A 72 -21.84 7.73 -7.89
N LEU A 73 -21.99 6.46 -8.25
CA LEU A 73 -21.65 5.33 -7.41
C LEU A 73 -21.15 4.18 -8.28
N GLN A 74 -20.02 3.58 -7.89
CA GLN A 74 -19.55 2.32 -8.43
C GLN A 74 -19.57 1.22 -7.40
N PHE A 75 -19.75 0.00 -7.87
CA PHE A 75 -19.47 -1.18 -7.09
C PHE A 75 -18.85 -2.25 -7.98
N TYR A 76 -17.97 -3.04 -7.39
CA TYR A 76 -17.23 -4.10 -8.08
C TYR A 76 -17.01 -5.27 -7.13
N ARG A 77 -16.94 -6.47 -7.68
CA ARG A 77 -16.65 -7.66 -6.90
C ARG A 77 -15.14 -7.82 -6.77
N TYR A 78 -14.63 -8.02 -5.56
CA TYR A 78 -13.22 -8.30 -5.36
C TYR A 78 -12.87 -9.68 -5.89
N GLU A 79 -11.90 -9.75 -6.80
CA GLU A 79 -11.21 -11.00 -7.08
C GLU A 79 -10.32 -11.37 -5.89
N VAL A 80 -10.59 -12.57 -5.41
CA VAL A 80 -10.50 -12.97 -4.01
C VAL A 80 -9.06 -13.12 -3.47
N ALA A 81 -8.02 -13.02 -4.30
CA ALA A 81 -6.66 -13.37 -3.90
C ALA A 81 -5.94 -12.30 -3.06
N GLU A 82 -6.14 -11.01 -3.35
CA GLU A 82 -5.28 -9.94 -2.79
C GLU A 82 -5.86 -9.30 -1.52
N TRP A 83 -7.18 -9.16 -1.45
CA TRP A 83 -7.85 -8.50 -0.33
C TRP A 83 -8.25 -9.45 0.80
N ARG A 84 -8.26 -10.77 0.55
CA ARG A 84 -8.64 -11.79 1.55
C ARG A 84 -7.88 -11.68 2.86
N ALA A 85 -6.56 -11.48 2.77
CA ALA A 85 -5.69 -11.34 3.94
C ALA A 85 -5.82 -9.98 4.64
N ALA A 86 -6.15 -8.92 3.91
CA ALA A 86 -6.23 -7.56 4.40
C ALA A 86 -7.48 -7.26 5.24
N VAL A 87 -8.59 -7.94 4.95
CA VAL A 87 -9.91 -7.69 5.59
C VAL A 87 -10.45 -8.87 6.38
N SER A 88 -9.63 -9.90 6.58
CA SER A 88 -10.00 -11.14 7.29
C SER A 88 -11.28 -11.74 6.72
N LEU A 89 -11.32 -11.88 5.40
CA LEU A 89 -12.42 -12.56 4.71
C LEU A 89 -12.41 -14.04 5.08
N GLY A 90 -13.52 -14.51 5.65
CA GLY A 90 -13.75 -15.92 5.92
C GLY A 90 -13.77 -16.75 4.63
N GLU A 91 -13.57 -18.06 4.78
CA GLU A 91 -13.83 -19.01 3.70
C GLU A 91 -15.30 -18.90 3.28
N GLY A 92 -15.55 -18.77 1.98
CA GLY A 92 -16.90 -18.62 1.42
C GLY A 92 -17.51 -17.22 1.46
N GLU A 93 -16.81 -16.20 1.97
CA GLU A 93 -17.30 -14.82 1.92
C GLU A 93 -17.15 -14.18 0.52
N ASP A 94 -18.14 -13.40 0.11
CA ASP A 94 -18.18 -12.66 -1.16
C ASP A 94 -18.01 -11.15 -0.90
N ALA A 95 -16.89 -10.62 -1.37
CA ALA A 95 -16.42 -9.28 -1.06
C ALA A 95 -16.65 -8.33 -2.22
N TRP A 96 -17.13 -7.13 -1.91
CA TRP A 96 -17.40 -6.08 -2.88
C TRP A 96 -16.74 -4.78 -2.46
N GLY A 97 -16.28 -3.99 -3.42
CA GLY A 97 -15.86 -2.60 -3.25
C GLY A 97 -16.98 -1.65 -3.65
N ILE A 98 -16.99 -0.46 -3.07
CA ILE A 98 -17.94 0.59 -3.39
C ILE A 98 -17.30 1.97 -3.23
N ASP A 99 -17.48 2.82 -4.23
CA ASP A 99 -17.05 4.23 -4.18
C ASP A 99 -18.15 5.13 -4.69
N LEU A 100 -18.18 6.38 -4.22
CA LEU A 100 -19.24 7.31 -4.56
C LEU A 100 -18.86 8.77 -4.32
N PHE A 101 -19.48 9.66 -5.10
CA PHE A 101 -19.52 11.08 -4.81
C PHE A 101 -20.93 11.65 -5.05
N LEU A 102 -21.27 12.70 -4.30
CA LEU A 102 -22.46 13.51 -4.57
C LEU A 102 -21.99 14.80 -5.24
N ALA A 103 -22.50 15.06 -6.44
CA ALA A 103 -22.13 16.22 -7.24
C ALA A 103 -23.00 17.44 -6.94
N GLU A 104 -24.28 17.22 -6.68
CA GLU A 104 -25.23 18.31 -6.47
C GLU A 104 -25.10 18.91 -5.06
N GLU A 105 -24.82 20.21 -4.97
CA GLU A 105 -24.59 20.91 -3.70
C GLU A 105 -25.79 20.79 -2.75
N ALA A 106 -27.01 20.88 -3.30
CA ALA A 106 -28.26 20.82 -2.55
C ALA A 106 -28.49 19.48 -1.81
N ASP A 107 -27.76 18.43 -2.20
CA ASP A 107 -27.87 17.08 -1.66
C ASP A 107 -26.74 16.75 -0.67
N ARG A 108 -25.68 17.58 -0.61
CA ARG A 108 -24.55 17.40 0.31
C ARG A 108 -24.92 17.82 1.74
N GLY A 109 -24.37 17.13 2.74
CA GLY A 109 -24.53 17.50 4.16
C GLY A 109 -25.91 17.25 4.77
N ARG A 110 -26.87 16.71 4.01
CA ARG A 110 -28.26 16.48 4.44
C ARG A 110 -28.62 15.02 4.72
N GLY A 111 -27.61 14.15 4.83
CA GLY A 111 -27.79 12.71 5.08
C GLY A 111 -28.15 11.88 3.84
N VAL A 112 -28.21 12.49 2.65
CA VAL A 112 -28.50 11.80 1.37
C VAL A 112 -27.50 10.67 1.11
N GLY A 113 -26.19 10.92 1.25
CA GLY A 113 -25.16 9.89 1.04
C GLY A 113 -25.28 8.70 2.01
N THR A 114 -25.72 8.93 3.24
CA THR A 114 -25.96 7.85 4.22
C THR A 114 -27.13 6.99 3.80
N ARG A 115 -28.25 7.59 3.35
CA ARG A 115 -29.42 6.85 2.84
C ARG A 115 -29.09 6.05 1.59
N LEU A 116 -28.40 6.69 0.63
CA LEU A 116 -27.92 6.05 -0.59
C LEU A 116 -27.09 4.81 -0.27
N LEU A 117 -26.06 4.95 0.56
CA LEU A 117 -25.21 3.82 0.94
C LEU A 117 -25.97 2.71 1.63
N ALA A 118 -26.81 3.04 2.63
CA ALA A 118 -27.56 2.02 3.38
C ALA A 118 -28.45 1.17 2.46
N GLY A 119 -29.16 1.80 1.50
CA GLY A 119 -29.98 1.08 0.55
C GLY A 119 -29.16 0.29 -0.49
N THR A 120 -28.07 0.85 -1.00
CA THR A 120 -27.16 0.14 -1.92
C THR A 120 -26.56 -1.11 -1.26
N LEU A 121 -26.10 -1.00 -0.01
CA LEU A 121 -25.53 -2.13 0.75
C LEU A 121 -26.55 -3.25 0.97
N ALA A 122 -27.80 -2.89 1.29
CA ALA A 122 -28.88 -3.87 1.42
C ALA A 122 -29.13 -4.61 0.10
N ARG A 123 -29.08 -3.92 -1.04
CA ARG A 123 -29.32 -4.49 -2.38
C ARG A 123 -28.15 -5.33 -2.86
N LEU A 124 -26.91 -4.89 -2.63
CA LEU A 124 -25.72 -5.70 -2.88
C LEU A 124 -25.78 -7.03 -2.08
N SER A 125 -26.20 -6.96 -0.82
CA SER A 125 -26.35 -8.19 -0.02
C SER A 125 -27.48 -9.09 -0.54
N GLN A 126 -28.65 -8.53 -0.82
CA GLN A 126 -29.85 -9.28 -1.21
C GLN A 126 -29.80 -9.83 -2.65
N GLU A 127 -29.31 -9.03 -3.59
CA GLU A 127 -29.38 -9.32 -5.03
C GLU A 127 -28.06 -9.85 -5.62
N ARG A 128 -26.93 -9.62 -4.93
CA ARG A 128 -25.60 -10.04 -5.38
C ARG A 128 -24.90 -10.97 -4.39
N GLY A 129 -25.47 -11.20 -3.20
CA GLY A 129 -24.90 -12.09 -2.19
C GLY A 129 -23.71 -11.51 -1.44
N ALA A 130 -23.50 -10.18 -1.50
CA ALA A 130 -22.39 -9.53 -0.83
C ALA A 130 -22.44 -9.79 0.69
N SER A 131 -21.41 -10.46 1.23
CA SER A 131 -21.26 -10.73 2.66
C SER A 131 -20.24 -9.82 3.33
N LEU A 132 -19.47 -9.07 2.52
CA LEU A 132 -18.58 -8.01 2.94
C LEU A 132 -18.57 -6.91 1.88
N VAL A 133 -18.71 -5.65 2.30
CA VAL A 133 -18.50 -4.49 1.44
C VAL A 133 -17.40 -3.62 2.04
N LEU A 134 -16.44 -3.20 1.21
CA LEU A 134 -15.29 -2.40 1.59
C LEU A 134 -15.33 -1.03 0.92
N ILE A 135 -14.81 -0.04 1.64
CA ILE A 135 -14.57 1.32 1.15
C ILE A 135 -13.35 1.89 1.87
N ASP A 136 -12.56 2.71 1.20
CA ASP A 136 -11.26 3.20 1.67
C ASP A 136 -11.10 4.72 1.51
N PRO A 137 -11.95 5.55 2.16
CA PRO A 137 -11.81 7.00 2.09
C PRO A 137 -10.42 7.46 2.54
N HIS A 138 -9.93 8.54 1.93
CA HIS A 138 -8.83 9.30 2.49
C HIS A 138 -9.07 9.64 3.98
N LEU A 139 -8.05 9.43 4.80
CA LEU A 139 -8.10 9.64 6.25
C LEU A 139 -8.39 11.12 6.61
N ASP A 140 -8.02 12.05 5.72
CA ASP A 140 -8.29 13.49 5.85
C ASP A 140 -9.67 13.92 5.31
N ASN A 141 -10.55 12.97 4.95
CA ASN A 141 -11.95 13.21 4.58
C ASN A 141 -12.94 12.82 5.71
N PRO A 142 -13.03 13.61 6.80
CA PRO A 142 -13.89 13.28 7.93
C PRO A 142 -15.39 13.27 7.57
N ARG A 143 -15.78 13.98 6.52
CA ARG A 143 -17.17 14.03 6.03
C ARG A 143 -17.59 12.68 5.46
N ALA A 144 -16.76 12.09 4.59
CA ALA A 144 -16.99 10.76 4.03
C ALA A 144 -16.96 9.69 5.13
N ILE A 145 -15.93 9.69 5.98
CA ILE A 145 -15.81 8.72 7.09
C ILE A 145 -17.04 8.77 8.02
N ALA A 146 -17.53 9.95 8.36
CA ALA A 146 -18.74 10.10 9.17
C ALA A 146 -20.00 9.59 8.46
N CYS A 147 -20.10 9.80 7.14
CA CYS A 147 -21.18 9.24 6.32
C CYS A 147 -21.16 7.72 6.33
N TYR A 148 -19.99 7.11 6.17
CA TYR A 148 -19.82 5.66 6.09
C TYR A 148 -20.10 4.99 7.44
N ARG A 149 -19.63 5.59 8.54
CA ARG A 149 -19.97 5.11 9.89
C ARG A 149 -21.48 5.09 10.13
N LYS A 150 -22.20 6.14 9.70
CA LYS A 150 -23.67 6.20 9.82
C LYS A 150 -24.38 5.16 8.94
N ALA A 151 -23.78 4.77 7.82
CA ALA A 151 -24.28 3.69 6.96
C ALA A 151 -23.92 2.29 7.52
N GLY A 152 -23.21 2.20 8.65
CA GLY A 152 -22.88 0.96 9.33
C GLY A 152 -21.47 0.41 9.02
N PHE A 153 -20.63 1.15 8.30
CA PHE A 153 -19.23 0.77 8.11
C PHE A 153 -18.43 0.91 9.41
N VAL A 154 -17.57 -0.07 9.66
CA VAL A 154 -16.64 -0.09 10.79
C VAL A 154 -15.22 0.09 10.26
N ALA A 155 -14.47 1.03 10.84
CA ALA A 155 -13.06 1.22 10.53
C ALA A 155 -12.26 -0.03 10.87
N ARG A 156 -11.40 -0.49 9.95
CA ARG A 156 -10.58 -1.70 10.10
C ARG A 156 -9.11 -1.37 10.22
N ARG A 157 -8.54 -0.70 9.22
CA ARG A 157 -7.11 -0.39 9.18
C ARG A 157 -6.84 0.89 8.41
N MET A 158 -5.80 1.60 8.81
CA MET A 158 -5.23 2.67 7.99
C MET A 158 -4.36 2.05 6.90
N LEU A 159 -4.46 2.57 5.68
CA LEU A 159 -3.62 2.21 4.53
C LEU A 159 -2.67 3.38 4.29
N PRO A 160 -1.38 3.25 4.63
CA PRO A 160 -0.43 4.35 4.46
C PRO A 160 -0.14 4.59 2.98
N ALA A 161 -0.12 5.85 2.54
CA ALA A 161 0.23 6.25 1.18
C ALA A 161 -0.48 5.41 0.09
N HIS A 162 -1.79 5.23 0.24
CA HIS A 162 -2.60 4.27 -0.51
C HIS A 162 -3.14 4.84 -1.82
N GLU A 163 -3.58 6.09 -1.83
CA GLU A 163 -4.17 6.74 -3.00
C GLU A 163 -3.48 8.07 -3.30
N GLU A 164 -3.23 8.34 -4.58
CA GLU A 164 -2.68 9.61 -5.01
C GLU A 164 -3.78 10.66 -5.15
N ARG A 165 -3.58 11.82 -4.52
CA ARG A 165 -4.46 12.98 -4.70
C ARG A 165 -3.61 14.22 -4.94
N ALA A 166 -3.77 14.83 -6.11
CA ALA A 166 -3.02 16.00 -6.54
C ALA A 166 -1.48 15.82 -6.42
N GLY A 167 -0.96 14.66 -6.84
CA GLY A 167 0.48 14.37 -6.83
C GLY A 167 1.05 14.00 -5.45
N VAL A 168 0.19 13.78 -4.44
CA VAL A 168 0.59 13.39 -3.09
C VAL A 168 -0.16 12.12 -2.70
N LEU A 169 0.58 11.07 -2.36
CA LEU A 169 0.00 9.86 -1.77
C LEU A 169 -0.56 10.19 -0.38
N ARG A 170 -1.84 9.89 -0.19
CA ARG A 170 -2.59 10.11 1.05
C ARG A 170 -2.84 8.79 1.76
N ASP A 171 -2.90 8.86 3.08
CA ASP A 171 -3.33 7.73 3.89
C ASP A 171 -4.83 7.55 3.70
N ALA A 172 -5.28 6.32 3.51
CA ALA A 172 -6.69 5.95 3.47
C ALA A 172 -7.09 5.19 4.74
N LEU A 173 -8.39 5.12 5.00
CA LEU A 173 -8.96 4.33 6.08
C LEU A 173 -9.82 3.23 5.49
N LEU A 174 -9.34 2.00 5.49
CA LEU A 174 -10.15 0.86 5.09
C LEU A 174 -11.27 0.64 6.11
N MET A 175 -12.50 0.71 5.61
CA MET A 175 -13.72 0.49 6.37
C MET A 175 -14.48 -0.69 5.76
N ALA A 176 -15.18 -1.43 6.61
CA ALA A 176 -15.91 -2.62 6.21
C ALA A 176 -17.34 -2.62 6.74
N TRP A 177 -18.28 -2.96 5.89
CA TRP A 177 -19.68 -3.23 6.23
C TRP A 177 -19.98 -4.72 6.04
N ARG A 178 -20.77 -5.28 6.95
CA ARG A 178 -21.28 -6.65 6.87
C ARG A 178 -22.80 -6.60 7.05
N PRO A 179 -23.57 -7.42 6.32
CA PRO A 179 -25.00 -7.48 6.52
C PRO A 179 -25.31 -7.89 7.97
N PRO A 180 -26.33 -7.31 8.60
CA PRO A 180 -26.75 -7.74 9.92
C PRO A 180 -27.16 -9.22 9.87
N GLY A 181 -26.51 -10.06 10.67
CA GLY A 181 -26.89 -11.47 10.78
C GLY A 181 -28.33 -11.63 11.31
N PRO A 182 -28.91 -12.84 11.22
CA PRO A 182 -30.31 -13.08 11.61
C PRO A 182 -30.64 -12.69 13.06
N ALA A 183 -29.64 -12.62 13.96
CA ALA A 183 -29.83 -12.19 15.34
C ALA A 183 -29.97 -10.66 15.54
N ARG A 184 -29.56 -9.80 14.59
CA ARG A 184 -29.60 -8.33 14.75
C ARG A 184 -30.85 -7.67 14.17
N LEU A 185 -31.68 -8.40 13.43
CA LEU A 185 -32.94 -7.87 12.91
C LEU A 185 -34.02 -7.74 14.01
N ALA A 186 -33.83 -8.38 15.18
CA ALA A 186 -34.75 -8.33 16.31
C ALA A 186 -34.59 -7.06 17.18
N GLU A 187 -33.52 -6.27 17.02
CA GLU A 187 -33.25 -5.08 17.85
C GLU A 187 -33.53 -3.75 17.14
N ALA A 188 -34.11 -3.76 15.95
CA ALA A 188 -34.48 -2.54 15.23
C ALA A 188 -35.87 -2.01 15.67
N ALA A 189 -35.85 -1.32 16.83
CA ALA A 189 -36.83 -0.36 17.39
C ALA A 189 -38.11 -0.94 18.06
N PRO A 190 -38.64 -0.32 19.16
CA PRO A 190 -38.53 1.11 19.50
C PRO A 190 -38.21 1.47 20.98
N GLU A 191 -38.07 2.78 21.19
CA GLU A 191 -38.19 3.56 22.43
C GLU A 191 -37.06 3.58 23.47
N GLY A 192 -36.47 4.77 23.60
CA GLY A 192 -36.02 5.33 24.88
C GLY A 192 -34.87 4.61 25.58
N GLN A 193 -33.63 4.77 25.10
CA GLN A 193 -32.47 4.54 25.96
C GLN A 193 -31.35 5.55 25.73
N SER A 194 -30.96 6.19 26.82
CA SER A 194 -29.88 7.15 26.94
C SER A 194 -28.57 6.58 26.38
N VAL A 195 -27.99 7.27 25.40
CA VAL A 195 -26.63 7.00 24.93
C VAL A 195 -25.66 7.32 26.06
N ARG A 196 -25.19 6.29 26.78
CA ARG A 196 -24.01 6.42 27.63
C ARG A 196 -22.80 6.55 26.72
N CYS A 197 -22.09 7.66 26.86
CA CYS A 197 -20.75 7.80 26.31
C CYS A 197 -19.87 6.72 26.96
N MET A 198 -19.42 5.73 26.19
CA MET A 198 -18.26 4.95 26.61
C MET A 198 -17.07 5.89 26.54
N ALA A 199 -16.58 6.22 27.74
CA ALA A 199 -15.32 6.89 27.95
C ALA A 199 -14.21 6.05 27.32
N ASP A 200 -13.28 6.77 26.68
CA ASP A 200 -11.93 6.36 26.27
C ASP A 200 -11.51 4.95 26.70
N GLU A 201 -11.76 3.97 25.84
CA GLU A 201 -10.98 2.74 25.88
C GLU A 201 -9.62 3.05 25.24
N PRO A 202 -8.49 2.86 25.93
CA PRO A 202 -7.19 3.18 25.37
C PRO A 202 -6.97 2.31 24.13
N LEU A 203 -6.65 2.95 22.99
CA LEU A 203 -6.11 2.27 21.82
C LEU A 203 -4.91 1.42 22.26
N THR A 204 -5.11 0.11 22.35
CA THR A 204 -4.03 -0.84 22.57
C THR A 204 -3.08 -0.77 21.36
N PRO A 205 -1.76 -0.67 21.59
CA PRO A 205 -0.80 -0.76 20.49
C PRO A 205 -0.77 -2.20 19.97
N GLU A 206 -0.64 -2.31 18.65
CA GLU A 206 -0.27 -3.52 17.89
C GLU A 206 -1.39 -4.55 17.64
N THR A 207 -1.89 -4.55 16.40
CA THR A 207 -2.20 -5.81 15.72
C THR A 207 -1.48 -5.77 14.38
N THR A 208 -0.32 -6.40 14.43
CA THR A 208 0.57 -6.71 13.32
C THR A 208 -0.14 -7.57 12.26
N LEU A 209 0.38 -7.52 11.03
CA LEU A 209 0.02 -8.37 9.88
C LEU A 209 -0.40 -9.80 10.29
N PRO A 210 -1.36 -10.46 9.62
CA PRO A 210 -1.71 -11.83 9.96
C PRO A 210 -0.51 -12.75 9.73
N TYR A 211 0.07 -13.13 10.86
CA TYR A 211 0.96 -14.25 11.11
C TYR A 211 0.46 -15.49 10.37
N SER A 212 1.12 -15.88 9.27
CA SER A 212 1.01 -17.28 8.86
C SER A 212 1.99 -18.07 9.74
N PRO A 213 1.52 -19.05 10.53
CA PRO A 213 2.39 -19.78 11.45
C PRO A 213 3.47 -20.60 10.73
N ARG A 214 3.38 -20.74 9.40
CA ARG A 214 4.38 -21.37 8.55
C ARG A 214 5.35 -20.36 7.94
N LEU A 215 4.89 -19.25 7.37
CA LEU A 215 5.78 -18.23 6.77
C LEU A 215 6.48 -17.40 7.83
N ASP A 216 5.84 -17.05 8.95
CA ASP A 216 6.50 -16.32 10.03
C ASP A 216 7.43 -17.23 10.84
N ARG A 217 7.06 -18.51 11.04
CA ARG A 217 7.99 -19.51 11.57
C ARG A 217 9.17 -19.70 10.61
N PHE A 218 8.91 -19.78 9.30
CA PHE A 218 9.95 -19.82 8.28
C PHE A 218 10.82 -18.55 8.27
N GLN A 219 10.25 -17.35 8.38
CA GLN A 219 10.99 -16.09 8.41
C GLN A 219 11.76 -15.91 9.72
N ARG A 220 11.21 -16.31 10.88
CA ARG A 220 11.92 -16.31 12.17
C ARG A 220 13.06 -17.32 12.16
N VAL A 221 12.81 -18.54 11.69
CA VAL A 221 13.82 -19.58 11.52
C VAL A 221 14.88 -19.13 10.52
N ALA A 222 14.50 -18.55 9.37
CA ALA A 222 15.43 -18.02 8.38
C ALA A 222 16.27 -16.85 8.92
N ARG A 223 15.67 -15.91 9.65
CA ARG A 223 16.41 -14.82 10.31
C ARG A 223 17.42 -15.37 11.32
N TRP A 224 17.02 -16.33 12.16
CA TRP A 224 17.92 -16.97 13.11
C TRP A 224 19.00 -17.81 12.44
N ILE A 225 18.69 -18.53 11.37
CA ILE A 225 19.67 -19.29 10.57
C ILE A 225 20.68 -18.33 9.95
N ILE A 226 20.25 -17.21 9.37
CA ILE A 226 21.14 -16.21 8.79
C ILE A 226 22.02 -15.58 9.87
N LEU A 227 21.46 -15.11 10.98
CA LEU A 227 22.23 -14.53 12.09
C LEU A 227 23.25 -15.52 12.66
N THR A 228 22.83 -16.75 12.91
CA THR A 228 23.70 -17.81 13.43
C THR A 228 24.79 -18.15 12.41
N SER A 229 24.45 -18.20 11.12
CA SER A 229 25.38 -18.45 10.03
C SER A 229 26.40 -17.29 9.85
N VAL A 230 25.98 -16.03 10.01
CA VAL A 230 26.89 -14.86 10.03
C VAL A 230 27.85 -14.95 11.21
N PHE A 231 27.38 -15.28 12.41
CA PHE A 231 28.23 -15.47 13.59
C PHE A 231 29.19 -16.64 13.42
N LEU A 232 28.73 -17.78 12.89
CA LEU A 232 29.56 -18.94 12.61
C LEU A 232 30.62 -18.63 11.55
N ASN A 233 30.28 -17.89 10.49
CA ASN A 233 31.24 -17.46 9.48
C ASN A 233 32.24 -16.42 10.02
N ALA A 234 31.82 -15.55 10.94
CA ALA A 234 32.74 -14.64 11.63
C ALA A 234 33.71 -15.42 12.53
N LEU A 235 33.23 -16.41 13.28
CA LEU A 235 34.05 -17.32 14.10
C LEU A 235 35.03 -18.14 13.25
N LEU A 236 34.56 -18.71 12.14
CA LEU A 236 35.42 -19.43 11.20
C LEU A 236 36.41 -18.50 10.49
N GLY A 237 36.03 -17.26 10.19
CA GLY A 237 36.92 -16.23 9.67
C GLY A 237 38.00 -15.81 10.67
N ILE A 238 37.64 -15.65 11.94
CA ILE A 238 38.62 -15.41 13.03
C ILE A 238 39.56 -16.61 13.17
N TRP A 239 39.04 -17.83 13.13
CA TRP A 239 39.84 -19.06 13.14
C TRP A 239 40.76 -19.17 11.92
N ALA A 240 40.27 -18.79 10.74
CA ALA A 240 41.02 -18.74 9.49
C ALA A 240 42.18 -17.72 9.50
N VAL A 241 41.99 -16.59 10.19
CA VAL A 241 43.06 -15.59 10.37
C VAL A 241 44.06 -16.01 11.46
N ALA A 242 43.62 -16.78 12.44
CA ALA A 242 44.45 -17.25 13.56
C ALA A 242 45.22 -18.56 13.27
N GLY A 243 44.89 -19.30 12.22
CA GLY A 243 45.52 -20.57 11.85
C GLY A 243 45.95 -20.64 10.37
N SER A 244 46.68 -21.68 9.98
CA SER A 244 46.96 -21.98 8.57
C SER A 244 45.85 -22.87 8.01
N LEU A 245 44.96 -22.32 7.20
CA LEU A 245 43.93 -23.11 6.51
C LEU A 245 44.55 -23.98 5.41
N GLY A 246 44.14 -25.24 5.36
CA GLY A 246 44.30 -26.06 4.16
C GLY A 246 43.28 -25.68 3.08
N GLU A 247 43.42 -26.30 1.91
CA GLU A 247 42.56 -26.04 0.76
C GLU A 247 41.10 -26.45 1.03
N VAL A 248 40.91 -27.58 1.73
CA VAL A 248 39.58 -28.12 2.06
C VAL A 248 38.86 -27.22 3.06
N GLU A 249 39.54 -26.78 4.12
CA GLU A 249 38.98 -25.89 5.14
C GLU A 249 38.58 -24.54 4.53
N SER A 250 39.38 -24.03 3.59
CA SER A 250 39.06 -22.81 2.84
C SER A 250 37.79 -22.98 2.00
N ARG A 251 37.65 -24.09 1.26
CA ARG A 251 36.46 -24.39 0.45
C ARG A 251 35.19 -24.51 1.32
N ILE A 252 35.29 -25.13 2.50
CA ILE A 252 34.18 -25.23 3.45
C ILE A 252 33.75 -23.83 3.93
N LEU A 253 34.71 -22.99 4.32
CA LEU A 253 34.44 -21.62 4.77
C LEU A 253 33.76 -20.77 3.70
N PHE A 254 34.28 -20.78 2.47
CA PHE A 254 33.68 -20.04 1.35
C PHE A 254 32.28 -20.56 1.01
N THR A 255 32.06 -21.88 1.04
CA THR A 255 30.73 -22.47 0.81
C THR A 255 29.71 -21.97 1.82
N SER A 256 30.08 -21.98 3.11
CA SER A 256 29.23 -21.48 4.19
C SER A 256 28.88 -20.01 3.99
N LEU A 257 29.85 -19.16 3.64
CA LEU A 257 29.63 -17.73 3.37
C LEU A 257 28.70 -17.49 2.18
N LEU A 258 28.87 -18.25 1.09
CA LEU A 258 28.03 -18.15 -0.11
C LEU A 258 26.58 -18.55 0.16
N ILE A 259 26.36 -19.58 0.99
CA ILE A 259 25.01 -19.97 1.42
C ILE A 259 24.35 -18.85 2.25
N THR A 260 25.08 -18.23 3.18
CA THR A 260 24.57 -17.08 3.94
C THR A 260 24.20 -15.91 3.05
N ALA A 261 25.07 -15.57 2.08
CA ALA A 261 24.85 -14.49 1.14
C ALA A 261 23.61 -14.74 0.28
N CYS A 262 23.43 -15.98 -0.21
CA CYS A 262 22.23 -16.40 -0.92
C CYS A 262 20.96 -16.18 -0.08
N GLY A 263 20.97 -16.62 1.18
CA GLY A 263 19.86 -16.42 2.11
C GLY A 263 19.54 -14.94 2.36
N ALA A 264 20.56 -14.09 2.52
CA ALA A 264 20.38 -12.66 2.73
C ALA A 264 19.75 -11.97 1.51
N VAL A 265 20.22 -12.30 0.30
CA VAL A 265 19.64 -11.80 -0.96
C VAL A 265 18.20 -12.24 -1.11
N ALA A 266 17.89 -13.52 -0.83
CA ALA A 266 16.53 -14.03 -0.91
C ALA A 266 15.57 -13.33 0.08
N VAL A 267 16.02 -13.11 1.32
CA VAL A 267 15.24 -12.36 2.33
C VAL A 267 15.03 -10.92 1.88
N ALA A 268 16.06 -10.24 1.37
CA ALA A 268 15.94 -8.88 0.87
C ALA A 268 14.92 -8.76 -0.29
N CYS A 269 15.00 -9.64 -1.29
CA CYS A 269 14.01 -9.71 -2.38
C CYS A 269 12.59 -9.97 -1.86
N SER A 270 12.43 -10.84 -0.86
CA SER A 270 11.13 -11.19 -0.30
C SER A 270 10.38 -10.01 0.32
N THR A 271 11.11 -8.97 0.75
CA THR A 271 10.50 -7.78 1.36
C THR A 271 9.60 -7.01 0.39
N ALA A 272 9.88 -7.04 -0.92
CA ALA A 272 9.09 -6.29 -1.91
C ALA A 272 7.87 -7.06 -2.44
N ILE A 273 7.72 -8.35 -2.13
CA ILE A 273 6.65 -9.22 -2.64
C ILE A 273 5.26 -8.82 -2.12
N PRO A 274 5.03 -8.63 -0.80
CA PRO A 274 3.68 -8.43 -0.26
C PRO A 274 3.00 -7.14 -0.73
N GLU A 275 3.80 -6.13 -1.05
CA GLU A 275 3.35 -4.76 -1.36
C GLU A 275 3.55 -4.39 -2.84
N ARG A 276 3.96 -5.36 -3.70
CA ARG A 276 4.22 -5.14 -5.14
C ARG A 276 5.11 -3.93 -5.46
N ARG A 277 6.09 -3.62 -4.58
CA ARG A 277 6.87 -2.36 -4.61
C ARG A 277 7.79 -2.19 -5.83
N LEU A 278 8.08 -3.26 -6.56
CA LEU A 278 8.88 -3.25 -7.79
C LEU A 278 8.04 -3.50 -9.05
N GLY A 279 6.72 -3.27 -8.98
CA GLY A 279 5.80 -3.56 -10.06
C GLY A 279 5.40 -5.05 -10.06
N PRO A 280 5.64 -5.83 -11.14
CA PRO A 280 5.22 -7.23 -11.19
C PRO A 280 5.88 -8.07 -10.10
N VAL A 281 5.10 -8.93 -9.42
CA VAL A 281 5.59 -9.92 -8.43
C VAL A 281 6.73 -10.79 -9.01
N ALA A 282 6.74 -10.95 -10.33
CA ALA A 282 7.79 -11.66 -11.06
C ALA A 282 9.20 -11.12 -10.81
N VAL A 283 9.40 -9.82 -10.57
CA VAL A 283 10.73 -9.21 -10.41
C VAL A 283 11.45 -9.68 -9.12
N PRO A 284 10.88 -9.51 -7.91
CA PRO A 284 11.51 -10.01 -6.69
C PRO A 284 11.62 -11.53 -6.64
N VAL A 285 10.65 -12.26 -7.21
CA VAL A 285 10.72 -13.73 -7.33
C VAL A 285 11.85 -14.15 -8.26
N ALA A 286 12.01 -13.50 -9.41
CA ALA A 286 13.14 -13.73 -10.31
C ALA A 286 14.47 -13.46 -9.60
N GLY A 287 14.57 -12.41 -8.78
CA GLY A 287 15.74 -12.14 -7.95
C GLY A 287 16.12 -13.31 -7.04
N ILE A 288 15.14 -13.94 -6.39
CA ILE A 288 15.36 -15.14 -5.53
C ILE A 288 15.85 -16.33 -6.36
N VAL A 289 15.19 -16.60 -7.49
CA VAL A 289 15.54 -17.73 -8.37
C VAL A 289 16.94 -17.55 -8.98
N ILE A 290 17.25 -16.35 -9.46
CA ILE A 290 18.57 -16.00 -10.02
C ILE A 290 19.64 -16.09 -8.93
N ALA A 291 19.37 -15.65 -7.69
CA ALA A 291 20.30 -15.80 -6.57
C ALA A 291 20.61 -17.28 -6.31
N ALA A 292 19.57 -18.11 -6.15
CA ALA A 292 19.74 -19.53 -5.86
C ALA A 292 20.56 -20.23 -6.94
N ALA A 293 20.25 -19.98 -8.22
CA ALA A 293 21.01 -20.56 -9.33
C ALA A 293 22.45 -20.02 -9.41
N GLY A 294 22.65 -18.71 -9.27
CA GLY A 294 23.97 -18.09 -9.33
C GLY A 294 24.90 -18.57 -8.22
N PHE A 295 24.44 -18.57 -6.96
CA PHE A 295 25.22 -19.09 -5.84
C PHE A 295 25.49 -20.60 -5.95
N SER A 296 24.52 -21.38 -6.45
CA SER A 296 24.74 -22.82 -6.69
C SER A 296 25.83 -23.08 -7.72
N LEU A 297 25.88 -22.31 -8.81
CA LEU A 297 26.94 -22.42 -9.80
C LEU A 297 28.32 -22.08 -9.21
N ILE A 298 28.42 -21.02 -8.40
CA ILE A 298 29.67 -20.63 -7.73
C ILE A 298 30.12 -21.71 -6.75
N ILE A 299 29.20 -22.26 -5.94
CA ILE A 299 29.52 -23.33 -4.98
C ILE A 299 29.95 -24.60 -5.70
N ALA A 300 29.23 -25.02 -6.75
CA ALA A 300 29.63 -26.18 -7.55
C ALA A 300 31.03 -25.99 -8.14
N SER A 301 31.31 -24.78 -8.62
CA SER A 301 32.60 -24.44 -9.20
C SER A 301 33.74 -24.36 -8.18
N LEU A 302 33.44 -24.15 -6.90
CA LEU A 302 34.41 -24.17 -5.81
C LEU A 302 34.88 -25.59 -5.46
N TRP A 303 34.01 -26.59 -5.65
CA TRP A 303 34.27 -27.98 -5.27
C TRP A 303 34.77 -28.83 -6.43
N GLU A 304 34.24 -28.60 -7.63
CA GLU A 304 34.63 -29.31 -8.84
C GLU A 304 35.56 -28.44 -9.69
N ASP A 305 36.58 -29.07 -10.28
CA ASP A 305 37.47 -28.44 -11.27
C ASP A 305 36.74 -28.27 -12.62
N PHE A 306 35.70 -27.44 -12.62
CA PHE A 306 35.12 -26.94 -13.86
C PHE A 306 36.14 -26.01 -14.52
N ARG A 307 36.95 -26.56 -15.43
CA ARG A 307 37.98 -25.82 -16.20
C ARG A 307 37.43 -24.71 -17.11
N THR A 308 36.10 -24.54 -17.17
CA THR A 308 35.42 -23.58 -18.03
C THR A 308 35.18 -22.28 -17.27
N ALA A 309 36.00 -21.25 -17.56
CA ALA A 309 35.85 -19.90 -16.99
C ALA A 309 34.42 -19.34 -17.11
N THR A 310 33.68 -19.78 -18.14
CA THR A 310 32.30 -19.37 -18.42
C THR A 310 31.31 -19.68 -17.29
N ILE A 311 31.47 -20.78 -16.56
CA ILE A 311 30.53 -21.17 -15.49
C ILE A 311 30.64 -20.21 -14.30
N TRP A 312 31.86 -19.93 -13.86
CA TRP A 312 32.14 -18.93 -12.82
C TRP A 312 31.67 -17.53 -13.23
N GLN A 313 31.87 -17.14 -14.50
CA GLN A 313 31.42 -15.85 -15.03
C GLN A 313 29.90 -15.72 -15.05
N ALA A 314 29.20 -16.77 -15.47
CA ALA A 314 27.74 -16.83 -15.47
C ALA A 314 27.19 -16.77 -14.04
N GLY A 315 27.71 -17.58 -13.12
CA GLY A 315 27.32 -17.56 -11.71
C GLY A 315 27.51 -16.18 -11.07
N THR A 316 28.66 -15.55 -11.31
CA THR A 316 28.97 -14.20 -10.81
C THR A 316 28.01 -13.15 -11.38
N THR A 317 27.71 -13.21 -12.68
CA THR A 317 26.75 -12.30 -13.34
C THR A 317 25.36 -12.43 -12.71
N MET A 318 24.89 -13.66 -12.48
CA MET A 318 23.61 -13.92 -11.82
C MET A 318 23.58 -13.36 -10.40
N VAL A 319 24.64 -13.56 -9.61
CA VAL A 319 24.73 -13.00 -8.26
C VAL A 319 24.69 -11.47 -8.27
N VAL A 320 25.42 -10.81 -9.18
CA VAL A 320 25.41 -9.33 -9.29
C VAL A 320 24.01 -8.82 -9.63
N VAL A 321 23.32 -9.45 -10.58
CA VAL A 321 21.93 -9.10 -10.94
C VAL A 321 20.99 -9.30 -9.76
N ALA A 322 21.08 -10.44 -9.06
CA ALA A 322 20.23 -10.74 -7.92
C ALA A 322 20.46 -9.77 -6.75
N VAL A 323 21.72 -9.38 -6.48
CA VAL A 323 22.05 -8.35 -5.48
C VAL A 323 21.47 -6.99 -5.87
N GLY A 324 21.51 -6.63 -7.16
CA GLY A 324 20.86 -5.42 -7.66
C GLY A 324 19.35 -5.40 -7.42
N ILE A 325 18.67 -6.53 -7.68
CA ILE A 325 17.23 -6.70 -7.41
C ILE A 325 16.95 -6.63 -5.90
N ALA A 326 17.76 -7.30 -5.08
CA ALA A 326 17.64 -7.26 -3.62
C ALA A 326 17.82 -5.82 -3.07
N PHE A 327 18.79 -5.07 -3.60
CA PHE A 327 19.01 -3.68 -3.27
C PHE A 327 17.79 -2.82 -3.65
N ALA A 328 17.25 -3.02 -4.86
CA ALA A 328 16.04 -2.34 -5.30
C ALA A 328 14.83 -2.69 -4.42
N ALA A 329 14.69 -3.95 -4.02
CA ALA A 329 13.62 -4.40 -3.13
C ALA A 329 13.66 -3.69 -1.77
N LEU A 330 14.85 -3.60 -1.16
CA LEU A 330 15.03 -2.91 0.12
C LEU A 330 14.72 -1.41 0.03
N LEU A 331 15.22 -0.74 -1.02
CA LEU A 331 15.07 0.70 -1.15
C LEU A 331 13.68 1.13 -1.66
N SER A 332 12.95 0.22 -2.33
CA SER A 332 11.58 0.47 -2.79
C SER A 332 10.61 0.75 -1.63
N GLY A 333 10.91 0.31 -0.41
CA GLY A 333 10.14 0.64 0.79
C GLY A 333 10.32 2.08 1.29
N VAL A 334 11.23 2.87 0.71
CA VAL A 334 11.52 4.24 1.14
C VAL A 334 10.82 5.25 0.23
N SER A 335 9.72 5.84 0.70
CA SER A 335 9.03 6.93 0.01
C SER A 335 9.60 8.30 0.39
N LEU A 336 10.08 9.06 -0.61
CA LEU A 336 10.66 10.40 -0.44
C LEU A 336 9.93 11.42 -1.30
N SER A 337 9.53 12.54 -0.71
CA SER A 337 8.84 13.63 -1.39
C SER A 337 9.71 14.89 -1.51
N GLY A 338 9.26 15.86 -2.33
CA GLY A 338 9.91 17.16 -2.47
C GLY A 338 11.36 17.09 -2.95
N ARG A 339 12.26 17.80 -2.26
CA ARG A 339 13.69 17.92 -2.61
C ARG A 339 14.45 16.58 -2.58
N TYR A 340 13.96 15.59 -1.83
CA TYR A 340 14.64 14.30 -1.63
C TYR A 340 14.15 13.18 -2.58
N ARG A 341 13.13 13.44 -3.41
CA ARG A 341 12.53 12.46 -4.33
C ARG A 341 13.54 11.81 -5.29
N ARG A 342 14.63 12.50 -5.62
CA ARG A 342 15.68 11.99 -6.53
C ARG A 342 16.66 11.03 -5.87
N LEU A 343 16.69 10.89 -4.54
CA LEU A 343 17.69 10.04 -3.86
C LEU A 343 17.55 8.56 -4.23
N VAL A 344 16.34 8.00 -4.17
CA VAL A 344 16.07 6.59 -4.53
C VAL A 344 16.44 6.26 -5.98
N PRO A 345 15.98 7.00 -7.01
CA PRO A 345 16.37 6.71 -8.38
C PRO A 345 17.87 6.96 -8.64
N THR A 346 18.51 7.89 -7.93
CA THR A 346 19.97 8.08 -8.01
C THR A 346 20.70 6.86 -7.46
N ALA A 347 20.25 6.30 -6.34
CA ALA A 347 20.82 5.08 -5.77
C ALA A 347 20.64 3.89 -6.73
N TYR A 348 19.50 3.76 -7.41
CA TYR A 348 19.30 2.74 -8.46
C TYR A 348 20.27 2.90 -9.63
N ALA A 349 20.47 4.12 -10.12
CA ALA A 349 21.42 4.38 -11.19
C ALA A 349 22.87 4.05 -10.78
N LEU A 350 23.27 4.43 -9.56
CA LEU A 350 24.59 4.12 -9.01
C LEU A 350 24.79 2.61 -8.81
N ALA A 351 23.79 1.90 -8.30
CA ALA A 351 23.82 0.45 -8.14
C ALA A 351 23.90 -0.27 -9.50
N GLY A 352 23.12 0.19 -10.49
CA GLY A 352 23.18 -0.33 -11.85
C GLY A 352 24.54 -0.13 -12.51
N MET A 353 25.15 1.05 -12.35
CA MET A 353 26.49 1.34 -12.85
C MET A 353 27.56 0.47 -12.18
N ALA A 354 27.50 0.30 -10.86
CA ALA A 354 28.40 -0.60 -10.14
C ALA A 354 28.23 -2.06 -10.60
N GLY A 355 26.98 -2.53 -10.75
CA GLY A 355 26.68 -3.88 -11.23
C GLY A 355 27.17 -4.12 -12.65
N ALA A 356 26.91 -3.21 -13.58
CA ALA A 356 27.39 -3.29 -14.95
C ALA A 356 28.92 -3.33 -15.02
N PHE A 357 29.61 -2.53 -14.20
CA PHE A 357 31.06 -2.56 -14.10
C PHE A 357 31.59 -3.91 -13.61
N LEU A 358 31.01 -4.48 -12.55
CA LEU A 358 31.41 -5.78 -12.02
C LEU A 358 31.20 -6.90 -13.04
N ILE A 359 30.08 -6.87 -13.77
CA ILE A 359 29.81 -7.82 -14.86
C ILE A 359 30.87 -7.65 -15.95
N ALA A 360 31.15 -6.43 -16.41
CA ALA A 360 32.17 -6.19 -17.43
C ALA A 360 33.54 -6.75 -17.03
N VAL A 361 33.99 -6.50 -15.80
CA VAL A 361 35.27 -7.02 -15.28
C VAL A 361 35.28 -8.55 -15.25
N THR A 362 34.17 -9.16 -14.81
CA THR A 362 33.99 -10.63 -14.79
C THR A 362 34.18 -11.22 -16.18
N TRP A 363 33.72 -10.52 -17.22
CA TRP A 363 33.83 -10.92 -18.62
C TRP A 363 35.12 -10.44 -19.33
N GLY A 364 36.14 -10.06 -18.55
CA GLY A 364 37.48 -9.77 -19.07
C GLY A 364 37.77 -8.30 -19.37
N PHE A 365 36.89 -7.37 -18.98
CA PHE A 365 37.19 -5.94 -19.06
C PHE A 365 38.37 -5.60 -18.13
N ARG A 366 39.42 -5.00 -18.71
CA ARG A 366 40.59 -4.56 -17.96
C ARG A 366 40.32 -3.20 -17.32
N ALA A 367 39.94 -3.23 -16.05
CA ALA A 367 39.53 -2.03 -15.32
C ALA A 367 40.60 -0.93 -15.25
N GLY A 368 41.90 -1.25 -15.10
CA GLY A 368 42.95 -0.23 -15.03
C GLY A 368 42.62 0.89 -14.02
N GLU A 369 42.56 2.14 -14.48
CA GLU A 369 42.15 3.30 -13.65
C GLU A 369 40.67 3.32 -13.28
N ALA A 370 39.81 2.56 -13.98
CA ALA A 370 38.37 2.51 -13.72
C ALA A 370 38.00 1.89 -12.36
N TRP A 371 38.94 1.21 -11.68
CA TRP A 371 38.77 0.86 -10.26
C TRP A 371 38.54 2.09 -9.37
N ARG A 372 39.13 3.25 -9.72
CA ARG A 372 38.88 4.51 -9.01
C ARG A 372 37.44 4.98 -9.21
N LEU A 373 36.91 4.85 -10.42
CA LEU A 373 35.52 5.18 -10.73
C LEU A 373 34.56 4.29 -9.95
N LEU A 374 34.81 2.97 -9.89
CA LEU A 374 34.02 2.07 -9.06
C LEU A 374 34.07 2.48 -7.58
N GLY A 375 35.23 2.90 -7.07
CA GLY A 375 35.37 3.42 -5.70
C GLY A 375 34.52 4.66 -5.44
N ILE A 376 34.53 5.62 -6.36
CA ILE A 376 33.69 6.84 -6.28
C ILE A 376 32.20 6.46 -6.29
N VAL A 377 31.79 5.61 -7.24
CA VAL A 377 30.41 5.12 -7.34
C VAL A 377 29.99 4.38 -6.07
N GLY A 378 30.87 3.57 -5.49
CA GLY A 378 30.63 2.85 -4.24
C GLY A 378 30.40 3.78 -3.05
N VAL A 379 31.23 4.83 -2.91
CA VAL A 379 31.06 5.84 -1.84
C VAL A 379 29.74 6.61 -2.03
N LEU A 380 29.42 7.02 -3.26
CA LEU A 380 28.17 7.71 -3.55
C LEU A 380 26.95 6.80 -3.32
N LEU A 381 27.04 5.52 -3.70
CA LEU A 381 26.00 4.54 -3.48
C LEU A 381 25.76 4.34 -1.98
N LEU A 382 26.82 4.19 -1.19
CA LEU A 382 26.72 4.09 0.27
C LEU A 382 26.08 5.34 0.87
N ALA A 383 26.55 6.53 0.48
CA ALA A 383 26.03 7.80 0.98
C ALA A 383 24.53 7.97 0.67
N THR A 384 24.12 7.69 -0.57
CA THR A 384 22.71 7.78 -1.00
C THR A 384 21.83 6.74 -0.31
N THR A 385 22.34 5.52 -0.11
CA THR A 385 21.64 4.44 0.60
C THR A 385 21.40 4.79 2.07
N LEU A 386 22.39 5.40 2.74
CA LEU A 386 22.24 5.87 4.13
C LEU A 386 21.38 7.12 4.24
N ALA A 387 21.46 8.03 3.27
CA ALA A 387 20.69 9.27 3.27
C ALA A 387 19.19 9.02 3.09
N ALA A 388 18.78 7.99 2.34
CA ALA A 388 17.37 7.70 2.08
C ALA A 388 16.53 7.44 3.35
N PRO A 389 16.88 6.50 4.27
CA PRO A 389 16.13 6.29 5.50
C PRO A 389 16.25 7.46 6.48
N ILE A 390 17.36 8.19 6.47
CA ILE A 390 17.54 9.40 7.29
C ILE A 390 16.60 10.50 6.79
N ALA A 391 16.56 10.77 5.49
CA ALA A 391 15.66 11.75 4.88
C ALA A 391 14.19 11.37 5.11
N ALA A 392 13.85 10.08 5.05
CA ALA A 392 12.52 9.59 5.38
C ALA A 392 12.13 9.83 6.85
N ARG A 393 13.12 9.86 7.77
CA ARG A 393 12.92 10.16 9.21
C ARG A 393 12.96 11.66 9.53
N LEU A 394 13.67 12.46 8.74
CA LEU A 394 13.76 13.92 8.87
C LEU A 394 12.51 14.66 8.37
N ARG A 395 11.36 13.97 8.28
CA ARG A 395 10.06 14.63 8.06
C ARG A 395 9.98 15.86 8.97
N PRO A 396 9.64 17.05 8.45
CA PRO A 396 9.40 18.17 9.32
C PRO A 396 8.22 17.78 10.23
N ALA A 397 8.51 17.53 11.50
CA ALA A 397 7.52 17.69 12.54
C ALA A 397 7.02 19.14 12.40
N ARG A 398 5.69 19.30 12.20
CA ARG A 398 4.94 20.55 12.04
C ARG A 398 4.72 21.01 10.58
N GLU A 399 3.81 20.34 9.88
CA GLU A 399 2.69 21.16 9.37
C GLU A 399 1.79 21.45 10.58
N ALA A 400 1.49 22.73 10.82
CA ALA A 400 0.49 23.08 11.82
C ALA A 400 -0.78 22.27 11.49
N PRO A 401 -1.45 21.63 12.48
CA PRO A 401 -2.67 20.91 12.20
C PRO A 401 -3.60 21.84 11.41
N PRO A 402 -4.21 21.36 10.32
CA PRO A 402 -5.02 22.21 9.47
C PRO A 402 -6.04 22.94 10.36
N PRO A 403 -6.26 24.25 10.16
CA PRO A 403 -7.18 25.01 10.98
C PRO A 403 -8.54 24.30 10.98
N VAL A 404 -9.02 23.90 12.16
CA VAL A 404 -10.31 23.24 12.28
C VAL A 404 -11.40 24.27 12.01
N ARG A 405 -11.88 24.28 10.77
CA ARG A 405 -12.97 25.17 10.35
C ARG A 405 -14.34 24.65 10.78
N HIS A 406 -14.46 23.37 11.16
CA HIS A 406 -15.74 22.74 11.49
C HIS A 406 -15.64 21.83 12.72
N CYS A 407 -16.64 21.86 13.59
CA CYS A 407 -16.73 20.96 14.74
C CYS A 407 -16.81 19.49 14.29
N PRO A 408 -15.95 18.58 14.79
CA PRO A 408 -15.99 17.16 14.39
C PRO A 408 -17.25 16.42 14.88
N TYR A 409 -17.96 16.98 15.86
CA TYR A 409 -19.17 16.34 16.41
C TYR A 409 -20.46 16.83 15.75
N CYS A 410 -20.56 18.12 15.43
CA CYS A 410 -21.80 18.71 14.93
C CYS A 410 -21.68 19.40 13.56
N GLY A 411 -20.49 19.42 12.96
CA GLY A 411 -20.25 19.95 11.61
C GLY A 411 -20.32 21.48 11.47
N ARG A 412 -20.66 22.21 12.53
CA ARG A 412 -20.82 23.68 12.46
C ARG A 412 -19.48 24.39 12.35
N THR A 413 -19.45 25.47 11.58
CA THR A 413 -18.24 26.28 11.37
C THR A 413 -17.76 26.93 12.67
N ILE A 414 -16.46 26.84 12.94
CA ILE A 414 -15.82 27.44 14.11
C ILE A 414 -14.89 28.56 13.64
N THR A 415 -15.08 29.75 14.20
CA THR A 415 -14.31 30.95 13.87
C THR A 415 -13.07 31.13 14.78
N GLU A 416 -13.02 30.47 15.94
CA GLU A 416 -11.86 30.49 16.84
C GLU A 416 -10.79 29.48 16.44
N THR A 417 -9.59 29.97 16.15
CA THR A 417 -8.41 29.17 15.71
C THR A 417 -7.30 29.14 16.77
N SER A 418 -7.64 29.26 18.07
CA SER A 418 -6.64 29.28 19.14
C SER A 418 -6.26 27.87 19.61
N ARG A 419 -4.97 27.73 19.95
CA ARG A 419 -4.22 26.47 19.98
C ARG A 419 -4.56 25.58 21.20
N ARG A 420 -4.60 24.26 20.95
CA ARG A 420 -4.63 23.10 21.88
C ARG A 420 -5.98 22.68 22.51
N ALA A 421 -7.03 23.48 22.51
CA ALA A 421 -8.38 23.02 22.89
C ALA A 421 -9.45 23.97 22.36
N VAL A 422 -10.39 23.46 21.55
CA VAL A 422 -11.47 24.23 20.94
C VAL A 422 -12.80 23.79 21.54
N SER A 423 -13.60 24.75 22.01
CA SER A 423 -14.97 24.52 22.47
C SER A 423 -15.94 24.89 21.36
N CYS A 424 -16.84 23.99 20.95
CA CYS A 424 -17.86 24.34 19.98
C CYS A 424 -18.96 25.19 20.64
N PRO A 425 -19.24 26.43 20.18
CA PRO A 425 -20.30 27.27 20.76
C PRO A 425 -21.71 26.71 20.50
N SER A 426 -21.86 25.79 19.54
CA SER A 426 -23.16 25.23 19.19
C SER A 426 -23.53 23.94 19.93
N CYS A 427 -22.55 23.11 20.28
CA CYS A 427 -22.81 21.83 20.95
C CYS A 427 -22.11 21.70 22.30
N GLY A 428 -21.35 22.72 22.73
CA GLY A 428 -20.66 22.78 24.02
C GLY A 428 -19.47 21.81 24.17
N ARG A 429 -19.22 20.93 23.19
CA ARG A 429 -18.15 19.93 23.27
C ARG A 429 -16.78 20.56 23.08
N ARG A 430 -15.85 20.18 23.95
CA ARG A 430 -14.42 20.49 23.87
C ARG A 430 -13.68 19.38 23.14
N PHE A 431 -12.81 19.74 22.21
CA PHE A 431 -11.91 18.81 21.54
C PHE A 431 -10.52 19.41 21.39
N ARG A 432 -9.51 18.53 21.38
CA ARG A 432 -8.11 18.87 21.15
C ARG A 432 -7.70 18.35 19.78
N VAL A 433 -6.97 19.18 19.05
CA VAL A 433 -6.33 18.79 17.79
C VAL A 433 -4.89 18.44 18.14
N GLU A 434 -4.60 17.13 18.18
CA GLU A 434 -3.24 16.65 18.42
C GLU A 434 -2.50 16.57 17.08
N SER A 435 -1.35 17.24 17.00
CA SER A 435 -0.36 16.97 15.95
C SER A 435 0.44 15.75 16.40
N ARG A 436 0.41 14.66 15.62
CA ARG A 436 1.37 13.55 15.78
C ARG A 436 2.66 13.85 15.03
#